data_AF-A0A661E1B7-F1
#
_entry.id   AF-A0A661E1B7-F1
#
_cell.length_a   1.000
_cell.length_b   1.000
_cell.length_c   1.000
_cell.angle_alpha   90.00
_cell.angle_beta   90.00
_cell.angle_gamma   90.00
#
_symmetry.space_group_name_H-M   'P 1'
#
loop_
_entity.id
_entity.type
_entity.pdbx_description
1 polymer ?
#
loop_
_entity_poly.entity_id
_entity_poly.type
_entity_poly.pdbx_seq_one_letter_code
_entity_poly.pdbx_strand_id
1 'polypeptide(L)'
;LHVFRQLRKQFGDCLLVLVPRHPERFESVATLCRQRGYITVLRSEGVACTGEVNVYVGDTMGDLLLLYAAADVAFVGGSLVPHGGHNLLEPAALGLPVVTGPHVFNFVEICGLLIDAGAAVKVTDTDELLQTVTRWLTDANERHRIGQLGRQVVEKNRGALQAVMAIIDRYL
;
A
#
# COMPACT_ATOMS: atom_id res chain seq x y z
N LEU A 1 -7.77 -4.92 9.71
CA LEU A 1 -7.84 -6.04 10.70
C LEU A 1 -8.92 -7.08 10.39
N HIS A 2 -10.17 -6.70 10.04
CA HIS A 2 -11.21 -7.69 9.70
C HIS A 2 -10.82 -8.56 8.48
N VAL A 3 -10.53 -7.91 7.35
CA VAL A 3 -10.05 -8.57 6.12
C VAL A 3 -8.79 -9.40 6.38
N PHE A 4 -7.81 -8.85 7.10
CA PHE A 4 -6.59 -9.57 7.46
C PHE A 4 -6.85 -10.87 8.22
N ARG A 5 -7.82 -10.89 9.16
CA ARG A 5 -8.22 -12.11 9.87
C ARG A 5 -8.73 -13.19 8.92
N GLN A 6 -9.48 -12.81 7.88
CA GLN A 6 -9.97 -13.75 6.87
C GLN A 6 -8.83 -14.23 5.99
N LEU A 7 -7.94 -13.33 5.54
CA LEU A 7 -6.75 -13.69 4.77
C LEU A 7 -5.88 -14.72 5.50
N ARG A 8 -5.63 -14.54 6.81
CA ARG A 8 -4.85 -15.49 7.61
C ARG A 8 -5.45 -16.89 7.74
N LYS A 9 -6.76 -17.06 7.52
CA LYS A 9 -7.37 -18.40 7.48
C LYS A 9 -6.97 -19.18 6.22
N GLN A 10 -6.65 -18.47 5.14
CA GLN A 10 -6.24 -19.04 3.85
C GLN A 10 -4.72 -19.02 3.67
N PHE A 11 -4.05 -17.98 4.18
CA PHE A 11 -2.61 -17.75 4.07
C PHE A 11 -2.02 -17.64 5.48
N GLY A 12 -1.64 -18.78 6.08
CA GLY A 12 -1.25 -18.85 7.49
C GLY A 12 0.01 -18.05 7.85
N ASP A 13 0.87 -17.82 6.87
CA ASP A 13 2.12 -17.05 6.92
C ASP A 13 1.94 -15.57 6.53
N CYS A 14 0.71 -15.13 6.27
CA CYS A 14 0.45 -13.74 5.89
C CYS A 14 0.78 -12.76 7.04
N LEU A 15 1.67 -11.82 6.74
CA LEU A 15 2.07 -10.71 7.59
C LEU A 15 1.34 -9.43 7.18
N LEU A 16 0.77 -8.70 8.14
CA LEU A 16 0.22 -7.38 7.91
C LEU A 16 1.21 -6.30 8.33
N VAL A 17 1.72 -5.53 7.38
CA VAL A 17 2.47 -4.31 7.67
C VAL A 17 1.50 -3.14 7.81
N LEU A 18 1.43 -2.51 8.99
CA LEU A 18 0.59 -1.34 9.25
C LEU A 18 1.46 -0.10 9.45
N VAL A 19 1.23 0.92 8.65
CA VAL A 19 1.94 2.21 8.77
C VAL A 19 0.92 3.31 9.03
N PRO A 20 0.69 3.70 10.30
CA PRO A 20 -0.23 4.79 10.62
C PRO A 20 0.29 6.12 10.06
N ARG A 21 -0.62 6.98 9.59
CA ARG A 21 -0.25 8.27 9.00
C ARG A 21 0.37 9.25 10.01
N HIS A 22 -0.05 9.16 11.27
CA HIS A 22 0.32 10.12 12.30
C HIS A 22 1.00 9.43 13.49
N PRO A 23 2.15 9.95 13.99
CA PRO A 23 2.90 9.31 15.07
C PRO A 23 2.12 9.07 16.36
N GLU A 24 1.19 9.96 16.72
CA GLU A 24 0.33 9.80 17.89
C GLU A 24 -0.55 8.54 17.83
N ARG A 25 -0.73 7.94 16.65
CA ARG A 25 -1.50 6.72 16.46
C ARG A 25 -0.66 5.45 16.64
N PHE A 26 0.67 5.51 16.64
CA PHE A 26 1.53 4.33 16.64
C PHE A 26 1.21 3.36 17.77
N GLU A 27 1.27 3.83 19.02
CA GLU A 27 1.02 2.98 20.19
C GLU A 27 -0.44 2.48 20.24
N SER A 28 -1.39 3.35 19.87
CA SER A 28 -2.82 2.99 19.84
C SER A 28 -3.10 1.84 18.86
N VAL A 29 -2.42 1.84 17.70
CA VAL A 29 -2.58 0.82 16.67
C VAL A 29 -1.90 -0.48 17.10
N ALA A 30 -0.71 -0.41 17.69
CA ALA A 30 -0.02 -1.58 18.23
C ALA A 30 -0.85 -2.26 19.33
N THR A 31 -1.36 -1.48 20.28
CA THR A 31 -2.22 -1.96 21.37
C THR A 31 -3.48 -2.61 20.82
N LEU A 32 -4.15 -1.98 19.85
CA LEU A 32 -5.34 -2.56 19.20
C LEU A 32 -5.03 -3.92 18.56
N CYS A 33 -3.87 -4.08 17.91
CA CYS A 33 -3.48 -5.35 17.29
C CYS A 33 -3.24 -6.44 18.34
N ARG A 34 -2.50 -6.11 19.40
CA ARG A 34 -2.25 -7.02 20.54
C ARG A 34 -3.54 -7.46 21.23
N GLN A 35 -4.47 -6.53 21.47
CA GLN A 35 -5.81 -6.83 22.04
C GLN A 35 -6.65 -7.75 21.15
N ARG A 36 -6.39 -7.78 19.85
CA ARG A 36 -7.03 -8.72 18.90
C ARG A 36 -6.34 -10.08 18.83
N GLY A 37 -5.35 -10.33 19.68
CA GLY A 37 -4.62 -11.58 19.78
C GLY A 37 -3.49 -11.75 18.75
N TYR A 38 -3.06 -10.66 18.09
CA TYR A 38 -1.97 -10.73 17.12
C TYR A 38 -0.61 -10.52 17.79
N ILE A 39 0.35 -11.38 17.45
CA ILE A 39 1.76 -11.15 17.74
C ILE A 39 2.20 -9.94 16.91
N THR A 40 2.51 -8.84 17.60
CA THR A 40 2.74 -7.53 16.99
C THR A 40 4.10 -6.98 17.38
N VAL A 41 4.91 -6.61 16.40
CA VAL A 41 6.24 -6.00 16.55
C VAL A 41 6.23 -4.61 15.94
N LEU A 42 6.96 -3.67 16.55
CA LEU A 42 7.14 -2.30 16.04
C LEU A 42 8.50 -2.17 15.34
N ARG A 43 8.57 -1.31 14.33
CA ARG A 43 9.82 -1.01 13.62
C ARG A 43 10.87 -0.42 14.56
N SER A 44 10.46 0.47 15.45
CA SER A 44 11.32 1.13 16.43
C SER A 44 11.92 0.19 17.48
N GLU A 45 11.31 -0.98 17.73
CA GLU A 45 11.83 -1.99 18.68
C GLU A 45 13.12 -2.64 18.16
N GLY A 46 13.39 -2.58 16.84
CA GLY A 46 14.60 -3.14 16.23
C GLY A 46 14.68 -4.68 16.29
N VAL A 47 13.58 -5.35 16.64
CA VAL A 47 13.49 -6.81 16.73
C VAL A 47 13.25 -7.41 15.35
N ALA A 48 13.84 -8.59 15.09
CA ALA A 48 13.64 -9.31 13.85
C ALA A 48 12.17 -9.75 13.70
N CYS A 49 11.60 -9.54 12.50
CA CYS A 49 10.27 -10.04 12.16
C CYS A 49 10.36 -11.54 11.84
N THR A 50 10.00 -12.39 12.78
CA THR A 50 9.98 -13.86 12.59
C THR A 50 8.66 -14.32 11.96
N GLY A 51 8.58 -15.58 11.52
CA GLY A 51 7.36 -16.17 10.96
C GLY A 51 6.17 -16.27 11.94
N GLU A 52 6.41 -16.07 13.24
CA GLU A 52 5.35 -16.03 14.25
C GLU A 52 4.64 -14.68 14.30
N VAL A 53 5.29 -13.61 13.83
CA VAL A 53 4.73 -12.26 13.84
C VAL A 53 3.54 -12.18 12.88
N ASN A 54 2.44 -11.59 13.34
CA ASN A 54 1.24 -11.43 12.52
C ASN A 54 1.10 -10.00 12.02
N VAL A 55 1.52 -9.02 12.82
CA VAL A 55 1.44 -7.59 12.48
C VAL A 55 2.80 -6.93 12.72
N TYR A 56 3.29 -6.21 11.72
CA TYR A 56 4.46 -5.36 11.84
C TYR A 56 4.03 -3.90 11.73
N VAL A 57 4.24 -3.10 12.77
CA VAL A 57 3.85 -1.69 12.79
C VAL A 57 5.04 -0.83 12.39
N GLY A 58 4.93 -0.14 11.25
CA GLY A 58 5.88 0.90 10.86
C GLY A 58 5.61 2.18 11.64
N ASP A 59 6.30 2.33 12.77
CA ASP A 59 6.18 3.45 13.71
C ASP A 59 7.39 4.41 13.64
N THR A 60 8.05 4.45 12.49
CA THR A 60 9.19 5.32 12.20
C THR A 60 8.89 6.18 10.97
N MET A 61 9.39 7.42 10.99
CA MET A 61 9.23 8.34 9.86
C MET A 61 10.27 8.05 8.79
N GLY A 62 9.85 8.06 7.52
CA GLY A 62 10.74 7.86 6.36
C GLY A 62 10.90 6.41 5.89
N ASP A 63 10.46 5.42 6.67
CA ASP A 63 10.61 3.99 6.33
C ASP A 63 9.52 3.46 5.37
N LEU A 64 8.52 4.27 5.00
CA LEU A 64 7.36 3.80 4.22
C LEU A 64 7.76 3.13 2.89
N LEU A 65 8.73 3.69 2.16
CA LEU A 65 9.21 3.10 0.90
C LEU A 65 9.89 1.75 1.12
N LEU A 66 10.65 1.59 2.20
CA LEU A 66 11.28 0.32 2.56
C LEU A 66 10.20 -0.72 2.89
N LEU A 67 9.18 -0.33 3.64
CA LEU A 67 8.08 -1.21 4.02
C LEU A 67 7.24 -1.63 2.81
N TYR A 68 7.02 -0.73 1.84
CA TYR A 68 6.42 -1.10 0.56
C TYR A 68 7.32 -2.08 -0.20
N ALA A 69 8.63 -1.85 -0.29
CA ALA A 69 9.53 -2.72 -1.04
C ALA A 69 9.56 -4.17 -0.51
N ALA A 70 9.18 -4.38 0.75
CA ALA A 70 9.06 -5.70 1.38
C ALA A 70 7.66 -6.33 1.25
N ALA A 71 6.68 -5.63 0.68
CA ALA A 71 5.30 -6.09 0.58
C ALA A 71 5.00 -6.81 -0.75
N ASP A 72 3.98 -7.66 -0.75
CA ASP A 72 3.42 -8.24 -1.98
C ASP A 72 2.30 -7.39 -2.58
N VAL A 73 1.48 -6.77 -1.73
CA VAL A 73 0.29 -5.99 -2.10
C VAL A 73 0.23 -4.75 -1.22
N ALA A 74 -0.12 -3.60 -1.80
CA ALA A 74 -0.30 -2.36 -1.06
C ALA A 74 -1.79 -1.99 -0.98
N PHE A 75 -2.29 -1.67 0.21
CA PHE A 75 -3.53 -0.93 0.39
C PHE A 75 -3.21 0.48 0.88
N VAL A 76 -3.60 1.49 0.10
CA VAL A 76 -3.35 2.90 0.43
C VAL A 76 -4.55 3.47 1.19
N GLY A 77 -4.34 3.77 2.47
CA GLY A 77 -5.36 4.27 3.40
C GLY A 77 -5.81 5.71 3.16
N GLY A 78 -6.56 6.26 4.11
CA GLY A 78 -7.20 7.59 3.97
C GLY A 78 -8.34 7.62 2.94
N SER A 79 -8.71 6.44 2.42
CA SER A 79 -9.55 6.27 1.22
C SER A 79 -10.86 5.50 1.48
N LEU A 80 -10.98 4.76 2.59
CA LEU A 80 -12.22 4.09 3.03
C LEU A 80 -13.15 5.01 3.84
N VAL A 81 -12.67 6.19 4.17
CA VAL A 81 -13.41 7.28 4.82
C VAL A 81 -13.17 8.55 3.98
N PRO A 82 -14.06 9.56 4.03
CA PRO A 82 -13.96 10.76 3.19
C PRO A 82 -12.82 11.70 3.62
N HIS A 83 -11.58 11.21 3.64
CA HIS A 83 -10.36 11.96 3.93
C HIS A 83 -9.54 12.28 2.66
N GLY A 84 -9.89 11.68 1.52
CA GLY A 84 -9.40 12.07 0.21
C GLY A 84 -8.22 11.24 -0.32
N GLY A 85 -7.83 10.19 0.38
CA GLY A 85 -6.80 9.24 -0.04
C GLY A 85 -5.38 9.76 0.15
N HIS A 86 -4.42 8.94 -0.26
CA HIS A 86 -2.99 9.24 -0.23
C HIS A 86 -2.33 8.90 -1.57
N ASN A 87 -1.02 9.14 -1.66
CA ASN A 87 -0.26 8.95 -2.89
C ASN A 87 -0.12 7.46 -3.26
N LEU A 88 -0.68 7.06 -4.40
CA LEU A 88 -0.54 5.71 -4.94
C LEU A 88 0.75 5.52 -5.76
N LEU A 89 1.46 6.59 -6.12
CA LEU A 89 2.66 6.50 -6.97
C LEU A 89 3.83 5.79 -6.28
N GLU A 90 3.96 5.92 -4.97
CA GLU A 90 5.04 5.28 -4.19
C GLU A 90 5.01 3.75 -4.31
N PRO A 91 3.92 3.04 -3.95
CA PRO A 91 3.85 1.59 -4.14
C PRO A 91 3.83 1.19 -5.62
N ALA A 92 3.20 1.98 -6.51
CA ALA A 92 3.18 1.68 -7.94
C ALA A 92 4.60 1.74 -8.55
N ALA A 93 5.44 2.69 -8.12
CA ALA A 93 6.83 2.82 -8.59
C ALA A 93 7.68 1.60 -8.21
N LEU A 94 7.35 0.95 -7.09
CA LEU A 94 8.02 -0.27 -6.61
C LEU A 94 7.47 -1.54 -7.29
N GLY A 95 6.48 -1.40 -8.18
CA GLY A 95 5.88 -2.53 -8.87
C GLY A 95 4.92 -3.34 -7.99
N LEU A 96 4.29 -2.71 -7.01
CA LEU A 96 3.23 -3.34 -6.22
C LEU A 96 1.87 -3.13 -6.88
N PRO A 97 0.99 -4.14 -6.92
CA PRO A 97 -0.41 -3.88 -7.19
C PRO A 97 -1.03 -3.11 -6.02
N VAL A 98 -1.85 -2.11 -6.34
CA VAL A 98 -2.36 -1.16 -5.35
C VAL A 98 -3.88 -1.25 -5.22
N VAL A 99 -4.38 -1.37 -4.00
CA VAL A 99 -5.79 -1.20 -3.67
C VAL A 99 -6.01 0.14 -2.97
N THR A 100 -7.10 0.82 -3.30
CA THR A 100 -7.55 2.04 -2.61
C THR A 100 -9.06 2.00 -2.37
N GLY A 101 -9.53 2.72 -1.35
CA GLY A 101 -10.97 2.92 -1.11
C GLY A 101 -11.60 3.95 -2.06
N PRO A 102 -12.91 4.23 -1.92
CA PRO A 102 -13.62 5.07 -2.88
C PRO A 102 -13.30 6.57 -2.77
N HIS A 103 -12.80 7.03 -1.62
CA HIS A 103 -12.60 8.45 -1.33
C HIS A 103 -11.18 8.90 -1.68
N VAL A 104 -10.94 9.23 -2.95
CA VAL A 104 -9.62 9.61 -3.48
C VAL A 104 -9.57 11.06 -4.01
N PHE A 105 -10.42 11.94 -3.51
CA PHE A 105 -10.60 13.30 -4.08
C PHE A 105 -9.34 14.18 -4.05
N ASN A 106 -8.34 13.90 -3.20
CA ASN A 106 -7.06 14.62 -3.22
C ASN A 106 -6.08 14.07 -4.28
N PHE A 107 -6.35 12.89 -4.83
CA PHE A 107 -5.47 12.15 -5.74
C PHE A 107 -6.23 11.62 -6.97
N VAL A 108 -7.30 12.29 -7.40
CA VAL A 108 -8.21 11.80 -8.47
C VAL A 108 -7.46 11.47 -9.75
N GLU A 109 -6.61 12.38 -10.22
CA GLU A 109 -5.86 12.22 -11.47
C GLU A 109 -4.92 11.02 -11.41
N ILE A 110 -4.11 10.93 -10.34
CA ILE A 110 -3.16 9.83 -10.12
C ILE A 110 -3.90 8.49 -9.99
N CYS A 111 -5.01 8.47 -9.24
CA CYS A 111 -5.81 7.27 -9.09
C CYS A 111 -6.44 6.85 -10.42
N GLY A 112 -6.98 7.81 -11.18
CA GLY A 112 -7.53 7.57 -12.52
C GLY A 112 -6.50 6.96 -13.45
N LEU A 113 -5.32 7.57 -13.56
CA LEU A 113 -4.21 7.07 -14.39
C LEU A 113 -3.82 5.62 -14.05
N LEU A 114 -3.73 5.28 -12.76
CA LEU A 114 -3.38 3.92 -12.35
C LEU A 114 -4.53 2.92 -12.55
N ILE A 115 -5.77 3.32 -12.29
CA ILE A 115 -6.95 2.46 -12.48
C ILE A 115 -7.17 2.18 -13.98
N ASP A 116 -7.09 3.21 -14.82
CA ASP A 116 -7.27 3.11 -16.28
C ASP A 116 -6.18 2.24 -16.92
N ALA A 117 -4.97 2.28 -16.37
CA ALA A 117 -3.86 1.40 -16.78
C ALA A 117 -3.99 -0.03 -16.23
N GLY A 118 -4.98 -0.33 -15.39
CA GLY A 118 -5.14 -1.62 -14.72
C GLY A 118 -4.08 -1.92 -13.65
N ALA A 119 -3.42 -0.87 -13.14
CA ALA A 119 -2.36 -0.93 -12.14
C ALA A 119 -2.85 -0.77 -10.69
N ALA A 120 -4.07 -0.26 -10.50
CA ALA A 120 -4.71 -0.13 -9.21
C ALA A 120 -6.18 -0.55 -9.27
N VAL A 121 -6.73 -0.98 -8.13
CA VAL A 121 -8.15 -1.33 -7.97
C VAL A 121 -8.76 -0.45 -6.90
N LYS A 122 -9.90 0.15 -7.23
CA LYS A 122 -10.75 0.86 -6.27
C LYS A 122 -11.80 -0.11 -5.74
N VAL A 123 -11.83 -0.29 -4.43
CA VAL A 123 -12.82 -1.13 -3.73
C VAL A 123 -13.76 -0.27 -2.92
N THR A 124 -15.01 -0.73 -2.76
CA THR A 124 -16.07 -0.01 -2.06
C THR A 124 -16.36 -0.57 -0.67
N ASP A 125 -15.99 -1.83 -0.42
CA ASP A 125 -16.23 -2.49 0.86
C ASP A 125 -15.12 -3.50 1.24
N THR A 126 -15.34 -4.19 2.37
CA THR A 126 -14.40 -5.19 2.90
C THR A 126 -14.36 -6.47 2.08
N ASP A 127 -15.45 -6.83 1.40
CA ASP A 127 -15.56 -8.08 0.65
C ASP A 127 -14.83 -7.96 -0.68
N GLU A 128 -14.97 -6.84 -1.38
CA GLU A 128 -14.18 -6.50 -2.57
C GLU A 128 -12.69 -6.40 -2.24
N LEU A 129 -12.33 -5.81 -1.09
CA LEU A 129 -10.95 -5.76 -0.62
C LEU A 129 -10.40 -7.17 -0.38
N LEU A 130 -11.16 -8.02 0.32
CA LEU A 130 -10.77 -9.40 0.58
C LEU A 130 -10.57 -10.18 -0.71
N GLN A 131 -11.53 -10.12 -1.63
CA GLN A 131 -11.46 -10.84 -2.91
C GLN A 131 -10.27 -10.38 -3.74
N THR A 132 -10.05 -9.07 -3.83
CA THR A 132 -8.93 -8.50 -4.62
C THR A 132 -7.59 -8.94 -4.06
N VAL A 133 -7.38 -8.82 -2.75
CA VAL A 133 -6.11 -9.21 -2.11
C VAL A 133 -5.91 -10.73 -2.19
N THR A 134 -6.96 -11.52 -1.95
CA THR A 134 -6.90 -12.99 -2.04
C THR A 134 -6.46 -13.44 -3.44
N ARG A 135 -7.01 -12.82 -4.48
CA ARG A 135 -6.66 -13.11 -5.88
C ARG A 135 -5.17 -12.86 -6.14
N TRP A 136 -4.64 -11.71 -5.73
CA TRP A 136 -3.23 -11.38 -5.93
C TRP A 136 -2.26 -12.17 -5.06
N LEU A 137 -2.69 -12.61 -3.87
CA LEU A 137 -1.90 -13.53 -3.05
C LEU A 137 -1.89 -14.95 -3.64
N THR A 138 -2.93 -15.35 -4.35
CA THR A 138 -3.04 -16.68 -4.99
C THR A 138 -2.28 -16.75 -6.32
N ASP A 139 -2.29 -15.67 -7.11
CA ASP A 139 -1.64 -15.62 -8.43
C ASP A 139 -0.50 -14.60 -8.46
N ALA A 140 0.73 -15.10 -8.30
CA ALA A 140 1.94 -14.29 -8.35
C ALA A 140 2.20 -13.67 -9.74
N ASN A 141 1.81 -14.34 -10.82
CA ASN A 141 1.97 -13.81 -12.18
C ASN A 141 1.06 -12.62 -12.41
N GLU A 142 -0.20 -12.73 -11.98
CA GLU A 142 -1.13 -11.60 -12.03
C GLU A 142 -0.64 -10.43 -11.16
N ARG A 143 -0.21 -10.71 -9.93
CA ARG A 143 0.36 -9.71 -9.02
C ARG A 143 1.52 -8.96 -9.66
N HIS A 144 2.48 -9.67 -10.25
CA HIS A 144 3.62 -9.07 -10.94
C HIS A 144 3.20 -8.28 -12.19
N ARG A 145 2.26 -8.80 -12.98
CA ARG A 145 1.74 -8.10 -14.17
C ARG A 145 1.11 -6.75 -13.81
N ILE A 146 0.26 -6.72 -12.77
CA ILE A 146 -0.41 -5.48 -12.32
C ILE A 146 0.61 -4.50 -11.75
N GLY A 147 1.55 -4.98 -10.95
CA GLY A 147 2.67 -4.18 -10.46
C GLY A 147 3.49 -3.53 -11.57
N GLN A 148 3.82 -4.29 -12.63
CA GLN A 148 4.54 -3.79 -13.80
C GLN A 148 3.77 -2.68 -14.53
N LEU A 149 2.44 -2.79 -14.65
CA LEU A 149 1.60 -1.73 -15.22
C LEU A 149 1.74 -0.43 -14.42
N GLY A 150 1.72 -0.52 -13.09
CA GLY A 150 1.89 0.65 -12.22
C GLY A 150 3.26 1.30 -12.38
N ARG A 151 4.31 0.48 -12.41
CA ARG A 151 5.67 0.96 -12.63
C ARG A 151 5.82 1.67 -13.99
N GLN A 152 5.25 1.12 -15.05
CA GLN A 152 5.27 1.73 -16.37
C GLN A 152 4.54 3.08 -16.40
N VAL A 153 3.41 3.21 -15.69
CA VAL A 153 2.72 4.50 -15.55
C VAL A 153 3.63 5.52 -14.88
N VAL A 154 4.29 5.16 -13.78
CA VAL A 154 5.22 6.06 -13.08
C VAL A 154 6.41 6.46 -13.97
N GLU A 155 7.02 5.51 -14.67
CA GLU A 155 8.17 5.75 -15.55
C GLU A 155 7.81 6.69 -16.71
N LYS A 156 6.66 6.49 -17.36
CA LYS A 156 6.16 7.39 -18.41
C LYS A 156 5.95 8.82 -17.91
N ASN A 157 5.38 8.97 -16.72
CA ASN A 157 5.14 10.30 -16.13
C ASN A 157 6.43 10.99 -15.66
N ARG A 158 7.45 10.25 -15.21
CA ARG A 158 8.78 10.81 -14.93
C ARG A 158 9.44 11.39 -16.18
N GLY A 159 9.32 10.71 -17.31
CA GLY A 159 9.84 11.22 -18.59
C GLY A 159 9.18 12.53 -19.02
N ALA A 160 7.86 12.67 -18.81
CA ALA A 160 7.15 13.91 -19.09
C ALA A 160 7.63 15.08 -18.21
N LEU A 161 7.87 14.84 -16.91
CA LEU A 161 8.43 15.85 -16.00
C LEU A 161 9.83 16.31 -16.44
N GLN A 162 10.71 15.37 -16.82
CA GLN A 162 12.05 15.69 -17.32
C GLN A 162 12.01 16.54 -18.59
N ALA A 163 11.07 16.25 -19.51
CA ALA A 163 10.90 17.05 -20.71
C ALA A 163 10.47 18.48 -20.41
N VAL A 164 9.57 18.68 -19.43
CA VAL A 164 9.15 20.01 -18.99
C VAL A 164 10.29 20.77 -18.30
N MET A 165 11.02 20.12 -17.40
CA MET A 165 12.20 20.72 -16.75
C MET A 165 13.24 21.16 -17.78
N ALA A 166 13.53 20.31 -18.78
CA ALA A 166 14.47 20.63 -19.85
C ALA A 166 14.00 21.78 -20.76
N ILE A 167 12.72 22.16 -20.74
CA ILE A 167 12.23 23.38 -21.40
C ILE A 167 12.45 24.58 -20.49
N ILE A 168 12.10 24.49 -19.21
CA ILE A 168 12.29 25.56 -18.22
C ILE A 168 13.77 25.93 -18.11
N ASP A 169 14.67 24.94 -18.07
CA ASP A 169 16.12 25.13 -18.01
C ASP A 169 16.70 25.85 -19.24
N ARG A 170 15.98 25.92 -20.37
CA ARG A 170 16.42 26.73 -21.53
C ARG A 170 16.10 28.21 -21.38
N TYR A 171 15.25 28.57 -20.42
CA TYR A 171 14.81 29.94 -20.15
C TYR A 171 15.32 30.47 -18.81
N LEU A 172 16.08 29.67 -18.05
CA LEU A 172 16.87 30.07 -16.88
C LEU A 172 18.34 30.25 -17.28
#